data_AF-A0A3A3FGA8-F1
#
_entry.id   AF-A0A3A3FGA8-F1
#
_cell.length_a   1.000
_cell.length_b   1.000
_cell.length_c   1.000
_cell.angle_alpha   90.00
_cell.angle_beta   90.00
_cell.angle_gamma   90.00
#
_symmetry.space_group_name_H-M   'P 1'
#
loop_
_entity.id
_entity.type
_entity.pdbx_description
1 polymer ?
#
loop_
_entity_poly.entity_id
_entity_poly.type
_entity_poly.pdbx_seq_one_letter_code
_entity_poly.pdbx_strand_id
1 'polypeptide(L)'
;MSVNQIRVIANKEFKGVTVPEGPHRGGHEFSVIAVANRHNVRGGETQVRDPSTGQVVFRQTLDVNEAILIDDERYIHYATNIEPDQGSIGYRDIWVVEINRWNERAYGPIHERMSSKIAAPEKEMA
;
A
#
# COMPACT_ATOMS: atom_id res chain seq x y z
N MET A 1 10.91 -1.71 5.38
CA MET A 1 10.10 -2.19 4.26
C MET A 1 9.03 -3.08 4.82
N SER A 2 7.79 -2.85 4.41
CA SER A 2 6.61 -3.64 4.74
C SER A 2 6.03 -4.18 3.44
N VAL A 3 5.42 -5.37 3.52
CA VAL A 3 4.72 -6.00 2.40
C VAL A 3 3.36 -6.44 2.90
N ASN A 4 2.31 -5.87 2.30
CA ASN A 4 0.93 -6.19 2.61
C ASN A 4 0.33 -6.95 1.42
N GLN A 5 0.02 -8.24 1.63
CA GLN A 5 -0.74 -9.03 0.67
C GLN A 5 -2.23 -8.89 0.93
N ILE A 6 -2.96 -8.43 -0.09
CA ILE A 6 -4.37 -8.07 0.03
C ILE A 6 -5.16 -8.75 -1.09
N ARG A 7 -6.26 -9.42 -0.72
CA ARG A 7 -7.30 -9.84 -1.64
C ARG A 7 -8.56 -9.00 -1.41
N VAL A 8 -8.98 -8.28 -2.44
CA VAL A 8 -10.28 -7.59 -2.45
C VAL A 8 -11.27 -8.48 -3.19
N ILE A 9 -12.43 -8.74 -2.58
CA ILE A 9 -13.48 -9.62 -3.14
C ILE A 9 -14.73 -8.78 -3.44
N ALA A 10 -15.38 -9.07 -4.56
CA ALA A 10 -16.65 -8.48 -4.93
C ALA A 10 -17.64 -9.56 -5.40
N ASN A 11 -18.94 -9.30 -5.20
CA ASN A 11 -20.02 -10.11 -5.75
C ASN A 11 -21.19 -9.21 -6.17
N LYS A 12 -22.33 -9.79 -6.55
CA LYS A 12 -23.51 -9.03 -7.01
C LYS A 12 -24.08 -8.06 -5.97
N GLU A 13 -23.90 -8.35 -4.69
CA GLU A 13 -24.48 -7.60 -3.58
C GLU A 13 -23.48 -6.59 -3.00
N PHE A 14 -22.18 -6.93 -3.02
CA PHE A 14 -21.11 -6.15 -2.40
C PHE A 14 -20.03 -5.78 -3.40
N LYS A 15 -19.77 -4.47 -3.51
CA LYS A 15 -18.60 -3.95 -4.21
C LYS A 15 -17.35 -4.22 -3.39
N GLY A 16 -16.25 -4.57 -4.06
CA GLY A 16 -14.96 -4.70 -3.42
C GLY A 16 -14.37 -3.33 -3.13
N VAL A 17 -14.66 -2.80 -1.94
CA VAL A 17 -14.12 -1.51 -1.48
C VAL A 17 -12.61 -1.66 -1.33
N THR A 18 -11.87 -0.93 -2.17
CA THR A 18 -10.39 -1.07 -2.21
C THR A 18 -9.72 -0.07 -1.27
N VAL A 19 -10.22 1.16 -1.21
CA VAL A 19 -9.67 2.25 -0.40
C VAL A 19 -10.83 2.98 0.28
N PRO A 20 -11.31 2.49 1.45
CA PRO A 20 -12.49 3.03 2.12
C PRO A 20 -12.36 4.49 2.57
N GLU A 21 -11.15 4.93 2.90
CA GLU A 21 -10.80 6.28 3.35
C GLU A 21 -10.70 7.31 2.20
N GLY A 22 -10.69 6.85 0.95
CA GLY A 22 -10.49 7.70 -0.23
C GLY A 22 -9.01 7.97 -0.54
N PRO A 23 -8.71 8.94 -1.43
CA PRO A 23 -7.33 9.27 -1.81
C PRO A 23 -6.47 9.65 -0.59
N HIS A 24 -5.34 8.97 -0.40
CA HIS A 24 -4.51 9.10 0.81
C HIS A 24 -3.01 8.97 0.51
N ARG A 25 -2.19 9.14 1.55
CA ARG A 25 -0.78 8.78 1.58
C ARG A 25 -0.57 7.58 2.49
N GLY A 26 0.36 6.70 2.14
CA GLY A 26 0.79 5.61 3.00
C GLY A 26 1.64 6.08 4.17
N GLY A 27 2.24 7.28 4.08
CA GLY A 27 3.16 7.81 5.10
C GLY A 27 4.58 7.24 4.93
N HIS A 28 4.91 6.85 3.70
CA HIS A 28 6.19 6.28 3.33
C HIS A 28 6.86 7.13 2.26
N GLU A 29 8.12 6.84 1.95
CA GLU A 29 8.78 7.57 0.87
C GLU A 29 8.27 7.11 -0.50
N PHE A 30 8.16 5.79 -0.66
CA PHE A 30 7.61 5.18 -1.85
C PHE A 30 6.61 4.10 -1.50
N SER A 31 5.57 4.01 -2.32
CA SER A 31 4.59 2.91 -2.30
C SER A 31 4.59 2.21 -3.66
N VAL A 32 4.64 0.88 -3.63
CA VAL A 32 4.47 0.04 -4.82
C VAL A 32 3.14 -0.68 -4.71
N ILE A 33 2.32 -0.59 -5.74
CA ILE A 33 1.11 -1.41 -5.88
C ILE A 33 1.35 -2.36 -7.06
N ALA A 34 1.43 -3.66 -6.77
CA ALA A 34 1.62 -4.71 -7.76
C ALA A 34 0.39 -5.63 -7.81
N VAL A 35 -0.06 -5.98 -9.02
CA VAL A 35 -1.22 -6.87 -9.20
C VAL A 35 -0.75 -8.30 -9.41
N ALA A 36 -1.01 -9.14 -8.41
CA ALA A 36 -0.66 -10.55 -8.42
C ALA A 36 -1.69 -11.39 -9.20
N ASN A 37 -2.97 -11.03 -9.13
CA ASN A 37 -4.02 -11.73 -9.86
C ASN A 37 -5.28 -10.87 -10.01
N ARG A 38 -6.07 -11.15 -11.06
CA ARG A 38 -7.40 -10.59 -11.28
C ARG A 38 -8.30 -11.70 -11.79
N HIS A 39 -9.48 -11.84 -11.21
CA HIS A 39 -10.44 -12.83 -11.66
C HIS A 39 -11.84 -12.24 -11.66
N ASN A 40 -12.48 -12.22 -12.84
CA ASN A 40 -13.88 -11.83 -13.00
C ASN A 40 -14.22 -10.47 -12.37
N VAL A 41 -13.34 -9.48 -12.54
CA VAL A 41 -13.54 -8.13 -11.98
C VAL A 41 -13.19 -7.03 -12.96
N ARG A 42 -14.03 -5.99 -12.97
CA ARG A 42 -13.77 -4.68 -13.56
C ARG A 42 -13.50 -3.65 -12.46
N GLY A 43 -12.99 -2.47 -12.82
CA GLY A 43 -12.56 -1.45 -11.86
C GLY A 43 -11.18 -1.73 -11.28
N GLY A 44 -10.88 -1.22 -10.09
CA GLY A 44 -9.54 -1.30 -9.53
C GLY A 44 -8.53 -0.46 -10.30
N GLU A 45 -8.99 0.65 -10.89
CA GLU A 45 -8.15 1.64 -11.57
C GLU A 45 -7.33 2.38 -10.51
N THR A 46 -6.02 2.21 -10.55
CA THR A 46 -5.08 2.95 -9.71
C THR A 46 -4.97 4.37 -10.23
N GLN A 47 -5.01 5.35 -9.33
CA GLN A 47 -4.91 6.77 -9.63
C GLN A 47 -3.85 7.40 -8.73
N VAL A 48 -2.96 8.18 -9.33
CA VAL A 48 -2.03 9.07 -8.63
C VAL A 48 -2.53 10.49 -8.82
N ARG A 49 -2.65 11.23 -7.72
CA ARG A 49 -3.24 12.56 -7.72
C ARG A 49 -2.33 13.57 -7.06
N ASP A 50 -2.31 14.77 -7.60
CA ASP A 50 -1.70 15.92 -6.97
C ASP A 50 -2.55 16.34 -5.76
N PRO A 51 -2.00 16.37 -4.53
CA PRO A 51 -2.78 16.65 -3.33
C PRO A 51 -3.19 18.12 -3.22
N SER A 52 -2.51 19.05 -3.89
CA SER A 52 -2.81 20.48 -3.83
C SER A 52 -3.97 20.88 -4.76
N THR A 53 -4.08 20.22 -5.91
CA THR A 53 -5.11 20.50 -6.91
C THR A 53 -6.23 19.46 -6.94
N GLY A 54 -5.99 18.26 -6.41
CA GLY A 54 -6.87 17.10 -6.55
C GLY A 54 -6.86 16.45 -7.93
N GLN A 55 -6.06 16.97 -8.88
CA GLN A 55 -6.00 16.48 -10.24
C GLN A 55 -5.38 15.07 -10.31
N VAL A 56 -5.99 14.20 -11.10
CA VAL A 56 -5.40 12.90 -11.46
C VAL A 56 -4.26 13.15 -12.45
N VAL A 57 -3.02 12.92 -12.01
CA VAL A 57 -1.81 13.08 -12.85
C VAL A 57 -1.47 11.79 -13.60
N PHE A 58 -1.91 10.65 -13.08
CA PHE A 58 -1.79 9.35 -13.72
C PHE A 58 -2.95 8.44 -13.32
N ARG A 59 -3.42 7.61 -14.26
CA ARG A 59 -4.36 6.52 -13.96
C ARG A 59 -4.13 5.34 -14.87
N GLN A 60 -4.25 4.14 -14.31
CA GLN A 60 -4.21 2.89 -15.07
C GLN A 60 -4.94 1.79 -14.29
N THR A 61 -5.69 0.96 -15.01
CA THR A 61 -6.11 -0.34 -14.48
C THR A 61 -4.96 -1.32 -14.73
N LEU A 62 -4.22 -1.64 -13.67
CA LEU A 62 -3.07 -2.55 -13.76
C LEU A 62 -3.53 -3.99 -14.01
N ASP A 63 -2.90 -4.65 -14.99
CA ASP A 63 -3.07 -6.06 -15.31
C ASP A 63 -2.18 -6.96 -14.45
N VAL A 64 -2.38 -8.28 -14.55
CA VAL A 64 -1.58 -9.27 -13.82
C VAL A 64 -0.10 -9.13 -14.19
N ASN A 65 0.77 -9.11 -13.18
CA ASN A 65 2.21 -8.84 -13.28
C ASN A 65 2.59 -7.38 -13.63
N GLU A 66 1.64 -6.46 -13.63
CA GLU A 66 1.95 -5.03 -13.67
C GLU A 66 2.07 -4.45 -12.26
N ALA A 67 2.92 -3.43 -12.14
CA ALA A 67 3.12 -2.69 -10.92
C ALA A 67 3.32 -1.20 -11.21
N ILE A 68 2.98 -0.37 -10.23
CA ILE A 68 3.30 1.05 -10.22
C ILE A 68 4.12 1.38 -8.98
N LEU A 69 5.18 2.17 -9.17
CA LEU A 69 5.92 2.82 -8.09
C LEU A 69 5.43 4.26 -7.97
N ILE A 70 5.09 4.67 -6.75
CA ILE A 70 4.52 5.98 -6.43
C ILE A 70 5.46 6.68 -5.45
N ASP A 71 5.81 7.93 -5.76
CA ASP A 71 6.42 8.86 -4.81
C ASP A 71 5.32 9.31 -3.82
N ASP A 72 5.28 8.65 -2.66
CA ASP A 72 4.23 8.80 -1.64
C ASP A 72 4.44 10.06 -0.79
N GLU A 73 5.67 10.61 -0.76
CA GLU A 73 5.93 11.93 -0.16
C GLU A 73 5.29 13.05 -0.98
N ARG A 74 5.26 12.89 -2.30
CA ARG A 74 4.76 13.92 -3.23
C ARG A 74 3.28 13.79 -3.52
N TYR A 75 2.79 12.59 -3.81
CA TYR A 75 1.44 12.38 -4.31
C TYR A 75 0.50 11.75 -3.26
N ILE A 76 -0.79 11.76 -3.54
CA ILE A 76 -1.76 10.87 -2.90
C ILE A 76 -2.23 9.85 -3.94
N HIS A 77 -2.59 8.65 -3.49
CA HIS A 77 -3.03 7.58 -4.36
C HIS A 77 -4.38 7.03 -3.95
N TYR A 78 -5.06 6.44 -4.93
CA TYR A 78 -6.40 5.88 -4.80
C TYR A 78 -6.55 4.68 -5.74
N ALA A 79 -7.46 3.77 -5.43
CA ALA A 79 -7.93 2.77 -6.37
C ALA A 79 -9.45 2.74 -6.38
N THR A 80 -10.04 2.77 -7.57
CA THR A 80 -11.50 2.61 -7.69
C THR A 80 -11.94 1.25 -7.17
N ASN A 81 -13.17 1.17 -6.66
CA ASN A 81 -13.73 -0.10 -6.22
C ASN A 81 -13.76 -1.11 -7.38
N ILE A 82 -13.68 -2.40 -7.04
CA ILE A 82 -13.89 -3.48 -8.00
C ILE A 82 -15.33 -3.97 -7.96
N GLU A 83 -15.82 -4.42 -9.11
CA GLU A 83 -17.14 -5.03 -9.28
C GLU A 83 -17.01 -6.33 -10.07
N PRO A 84 -17.87 -7.33 -9.82
CA PRO A 84 -17.85 -8.55 -10.61
C PRO A 84 -18.19 -8.25 -12.07
N ASP A 85 -17.46 -8.88 -12.99
CA ASP A 85 -17.67 -8.67 -14.42
C ASP A 85 -18.87 -9.48 -14.94
N GLN A 86 -18.98 -10.75 -14.56
CA GLN A 86 -20.04 -11.67 -15.00
C GLN A 86 -21.07 -12.03 -13.91
N GLY A 87 -21.22 -11.19 -12.88
CA GLY A 87 -22.24 -11.39 -11.85
C GLY A 87 -22.04 -12.61 -10.93
N SER A 88 -20.95 -13.37 -11.10
CA SER A 88 -20.41 -14.31 -10.12
C SER A 88 -19.40 -13.62 -9.20
N ILE A 89 -18.83 -14.33 -8.23
CA ILE A 89 -17.78 -13.77 -7.35
C ILE A 89 -16.55 -13.42 -8.19
N GLY A 90 -15.94 -12.27 -7.90
CA GLY A 90 -14.69 -11.83 -8.48
C GLY A 90 -13.71 -11.34 -7.42
N TYR A 91 -12.42 -11.30 -7.74
CA TYR A 91 -11.40 -10.79 -6.82
C TYR A 91 -10.22 -10.13 -7.54
N ARG A 92 -9.51 -9.29 -6.79
CA ARG A 92 -8.21 -8.69 -7.16
C ARG A 92 -7.21 -8.94 -6.05
N ASP A 93 -6.08 -9.54 -6.39
CA ASP A 93 -4.96 -9.79 -5.49
C ASP A 93 -3.86 -8.78 -5.76
N ILE A 94 -3.44 -8.08 -4.71
CA ILE A 94 -2.38 -7.08 -4.78
C ILE A 94 -1.34 -7.28 -3.70
N TRP A 95 -0.13 -6.84 -4.00
CA TRP A 95 0.87 -6.51 -2.99
C TRP A 95 1.00 -5.00 -2.92
N VAL A 96 0.96 -4.49 -1.70
CA VAL A 96 1.42 -3.13 -1.39
C VAL A 96 2.77 -3.26 -0.70
N VAL A 97 3.79 -2.63 -1.26
CA VAL A 97 5.14 -2.61 -0.70
C VAL A 97 5.49 -1.18 -0.35
N GLU A 98 5.77 -0.93 0.92
CA GLU A 98 6.13 0.40 1.40
C GLU A 98 7.63 0.47 1.71
N ILE A 99 8.28 1.48 1.16
CA ILE A 99 9.73 1.61 1.14
C ILE A 99 10.11 2.98 1.70
N ASN A 100 10.93 2.95 2.74
CA ASN A 100 11.67 4.11 3.23
C ASN A 100 13.17 3.82 3.06
N ARG A 101 13.96 4.84 2.80
CA ARG A 101 15.41 4.79 2.89
C ARG A 101 15.81 4.38 4.30
N TRP A 102 17.01 3.82 4.42
CA TRP A 102 17.50 3.30 5.69
C TRP A 102 17.49 4.37 6.80
N ASN A 103 17.87 5.61 6.50
CA ASN A 103 17.84 6.71 7.47
C ASN A 103 16.43 7.03 8.02
N GLU A 104 15.38 6.82 7.22
CA GLU A 104 13.96 7.07 7.56
C GLU A 104 13.18 5.79 7.88
N ARG A 105 13.87 4.70 8.23
CA ARG A 105 13.25 3.41 8.59
C ARG A 105 12.35 3.55 9.83
N ALA A 106 11.40 2.61 9.98
CA ALA A 106 10.29 2.63 10.96
C ALA A 106 10.65 2.86 12.45
N TYR A 107 11.91 2.75 12.83
CA TYR A 107 12.39 3.04 14.20
C TYR A 107 13.49 4.11 14.25
N GLY A 108 14.07 4.45 13.10
CA GLY A 108 15.09 5.49 12.95
C GLY A 108 16.41 5.21 13.70
N PRO A 109 17.33 6.17 13.63
CA PRO A 109 18.65 6.07 14.28
C PRO A 109 18.60 6.19 15.81
N ILE A 110 17.59 6.90 16.35
CA ILE A 110 17.46 7.06 17.81
C ILE A 110 17.16 5.71 18.47
N HIS A 111 16.18 4.96 17.96
CA HIS A 111 15.84 3.65 18.49
C HIS A 111 17.03 2.70 18.45
N GLU A 112 17.73 2.60 17.31
CA GLU A 112 18.91 1.74 17.19
C GLU A 112 20.03 2.14 18.15
N ARG A 113 20.28 3.45 18.32
CA ARG A 113 21.29 3.92 19.27
C ARG A 113 20.93 3.55 20.70
N MET A 114 19.65 3.59 21.04
CA MET A 114 19.16 3.22 22.37
C MET A 114 19.17 1.71 22.58
N SER A 115 18.77 0.92 21.59
CA SER A 115 18.73 -0.54 21.67
C SER A 115 20.11 -1.20 21.58
N SER A 116 21.09 -0.53 20.97
CA SER A 116 22.48 -1.00 20.88
C SER A 116 23.30 -0.76 22.15
N LYS A 117 22.77 -0.03 23.13
CA LYS A 117 23.41 0.09 24.44
C LYS A 117 23.18 -1.21 25.21
N ILE A 118 24.20 -2.05 25.28
CA ILE A 118 24.22 -3.23 26.16
C ILE A 118 23.91 -2.74 27.58
N ALA A 119 22.84 -3.26 28.19
CA ALA A 119 22.58 -3.03 29.61
C ALA A 119 23.81 -3.54 30.38
N ALA A 120 24.41 -2.68 31.21
CA ALA A 120 25.51 -3.11 32.08
C ALA A 120 25.02 -4.32 32.90
N PRO A 121 25.79 -5.40 33.00
CA PRO A 121 25.39 -6.55 33.81
C PRO A 121 25.10 -6.06 35.23
N GLU A 122 23.93 -6.42 35.78
CA GLU A 122 23.61 -6.16 37.17
C GLU A 122 24.75 -6.70 38.03
N LYS A 123 25.37 -5.81 38.82
CA LYS A 123 26.32 -6.27 39.83
C LYS A 123 25.54 -7.18 40.78
N GLU A 124 25.87 -8.47 40.78
CA GLU A 124 25.49 -9.39 41.84
C GLU A 124 25.81 -8.74 43.18
N MET A 125 24.76 -8.42 43.96
CA MET A 125 24.90 -7.98 45.33
C MET A 125 25.29 -9.21 46.15
N ALA A 126 26.57 -9.28 46.53
CA ALA A 126 27.09 -10.18 47.55
C ALA A 126 26.67 -9.72 48.96
#